data_AF-N8V2K9-F1
#
_entry.id   AF-N8V2K9-F1
#
_cell.length_a   1.000
_cell.length_b   1.000
_cell.length_c   1.000
_cell.angle_alpha   90.00
_cell.angle_beta   90.00
_cell.angle_gamma   90.00
#
_symmetry.space_group_name_H-M   'P 1'
#
loop_
_entity.id
_entity.type
_entity.pdbx_description
1 polymer ?
#
loop_
_entity_poly.entity_id
_entity_poly.type
_entity_poly.pdbx_seq_one_letter_code
_entity_poly.pdbx_strand_id
1 'polypeptide(L)' 'MAIDDELSEREVALAAAYALQEKAIAVAQAETVLYVENDVLLRKEPDQPPVFVKQLVGRTPNLTEHMLQRRTFKIKKRF' A
#
# COMPACT_ATOMS: atom_id res chain seq x y z
N MET A 1 -2.39 8.61 -39.45
CA MET A 1 -1.75 8.74 -38.13
C MET A 1 -2.45 7.73 -37.24
N ALA A 2 -1.92 6.52 -37.17
CA ALA A 2 -2.45 5.50 -36.27
C ALA A 2 -2.05 5.95 -34.86
N ILE A 3 -3.04 6.30 -34.06
CA ILE A 3 -2.82 6.48 -32.63
C ILE A 3 -2.83 5.05 -32.10
N ASP A 4 -1.65 4.43 -31.99
CA ASP A 4 -1.45 3.24 -31.15
C ASP A 4 -1.61 3.73 -29.71
N ASP A 5 -2.87 3.90 -29.30
CA ASP A 5 -3.25 4.56 -28.04
C ASP A 5 -3.77 3.56 -27.00
N GLU A 6 -3.44 2.28 -27.16
CA GLU A 6 -3.56 1.31 -26.07
C GLU A 6 -2.27 1.33 -25.27
N LEU A 7 -2.16 2.30 -24.35
CA LEU A 7 -1.24 2.17 -23.22
C LEU A 7 -1.46 0.79 -22.62
N SER A 8 -0.40 -0.02 -22.57
CA SER A 8 -0.51 -1.33 -21.97
C SER A 8 -0.99 -1.20 -20.53
N GLU A 9 -1.77 -2.17 -20.04
CA GLU A 9 -2.24 -2.16 -18.64
C GLU A 9 -1.09 -1.95 -17.65
N ARG A 10 0.10 -2.46 -18.00
CA ARG A 10 1.34 -2.26 -17.26
C ARG A 10 1.75 -0.79 -17.18
N GLU A 11 1.70 -0.06 -18.30
CA GLU A 11 2.06 1.36 -18.33
C GLU A 11 1.05 2.22 -17.57
N VAL A 12 -0.24 1.91 -17.69
CA VAL A 12 -1.29 2.57 -16.90
C VAL A 12 -1.08 2.33 -15.40
N ALA A 13 -0.82 1.07 -15.00
CA ALA A 13 -0.56 0.73 -13.61
C ALA A 13 0.68 1.45 -13.06
N LEU A 14 1.74 1.54 -13.87
CA LEU A 14 2.98 2.22 -13.50
C LEU A 14 2.77 3.73 -13.33
N ALA A 15 2.08 4.37 -14.28
CA ALA A 15 1.76 5.79 -14.22
C ALA A 15 0.85 6.11 -13.01
N ALA A 16 -0.15 5.28 -12.75
CA ALA A 16 -1.01 5.42 -11.58
C ALA A 16 -0.22 5.27 -10.26
N ALA A 17 0.68 4.29 -10.19
CA ALA A 17 1.54 4.10 -9.01
C ALA A 17 2.41 5.33 -8.73
N TYR A 18 3.05 5.89 -9.76
CA TYR A 18 3.84 7.12 -9.60
C TYR A 18 2.99 8.31 -9.15
N ALA A 19 1.84 8.54 -9.79
CA ALA A 19 0.95 9.64 -9.43
C ALA A 19 0.47 9.53 -7.97
N LEU A 20 0.12 8.32 -7.52
CA LEU A 20 -0.26 8.06 -6.13
C LEU A 20 0.91 8.29 -5.17
N GLN A 21 2.12 7.84 -5.54
CA GLN A 21 3.31 8.03 -4.72
C GLN A 21 3.64 9.51 -4.53
N GLU A 22 3.69 10.28 -5.61
CA GLU A 22 3.96 11.72 -5.56
C GLU A 22 2.94 12.46 -4.71
N LYS A 23 1.64 12.16 -4.88
CA LYS A 23 0.58 12.78 -4.08
C LYS A 23 0.65 12.38 -2.62
N ALA A 24 0.92 11.11 -2.32
CA ALA A 24 1.10 10.65 -0.94
C ALA A 24 2.28 11.35 -0.26
N ILE A 25 3.41 11.53 -0.94
CA ILE A 25 4.57 12.26 -0.42
C ILE A 25 4.22 13.71 -0.15
N ALA A 26 3.59 14.40 -1.11
CA ALA A 26 3.21 15.80 -0.97
C ALA A 26 2.25 16.01 0.22
N VAL A 27 1.23 15.16 0.37
CA VAL A 27 0.30 15.22 1.51
C VAL A 27 1.02 14.90 2.82
N ALA A 28 1.89 13.90 2.86
CA ALA A 28 2.64 13.54 4.07
C ALA A 28 3.70 14.58 4.49
N GLN A 29 4.00 15.57 3.65
CA GLN A 29 4.84 16.73 3.95
C GLN A 29 4.01 17.92 4.45
N ALA A 30 2.78 18.10 3.97
CA ALA A 30 1.95 19.26 4.28
C ALA A 30 0.94 19.01 5.41
N GLU A 31 0.48 17.77 5.58
CA GLU A 31 -0.65 17.43 6.43
C GLU A 31 -0.34 16.25 7.35
N THR A 32 -1.19 16.06 8.36
CA THR A 32 -1.14 14.89 9.23
C THR A 32 -1.71 13.68 8.51
N VAL A 33 -0.92 12.61 8.39
CA VAL A 33 -1.31 11.38 7.69
C VAL A 33 -1.32 10.17 8.62
N LEU A 34 -2.19 9.21 8.33
CA LEU A 34 -2.19 7.89 8.95
C LEU A 34 -1.69 6.86 7.92
N TYR A 35 -0.74 6.02 8.33
CA TYR A 35 -0.23 4.94 7.50
C TYR A 35 0.11 3.71 8.33
N VAL A 36 0.34 2.58 7.67
CA VAL A 36 0.63 1.31 8.32
C VAL A 36 2.03 0.84 7.97
N GLU A 37 2.82 0.49 8.98
CA GLU A 37 4.14 -0.10 8.85
C GLU A 37 4.23 -1.31 9.78
N ASN A 38 4.59 -2.50 9.28
CA ASN A 38 4.71 -3.72 10.09
C ASN A 38 3.48 -4.00 10.99
N ASP A 39 2.28 -3.86 10.41
CA ASP A 39 0.99 -3.96 11.12
C ASP A 39 0.80 -2.95 12.27
N VAL A 40 1.62 -1.91 12.35
CA VAL A 40 1.44 -0.78 13.25
C VAL A 40 0.79 0.36 12.49
N LEU A 41 -0.35 0.85 13.00
CA LEU A 41 -0.92 2.11 12.55
C LEU A 41 -0.13 3.26 13.19
N LEU A 42 0.42 4.12 12.33
CA LEU A 42 1.23 5.28 12.67
C LEU A 42 0.53 6.56 12.22
N ARG A 43 0.67 7.62 13.02
CA ARG A 43 0.29 8.98 12.67
C ARG A 43 1.56 9.79 12.47
N LYS A 44 1.72 10.41 11.30
CA LYS A 44 2.85 11.32 11.03
C LYS A 44 2.31 12.73 10.83
N GLU A 45 2.77 13.64 11.66
CA GLU A 45 2.58 15.08 11.47
C GLU A 45 3.73 15.63 10.61
N PRO A 46 3.53 16.77 9.92
CA PRO A 46 4.59 17.45 9.18
C PRO A 46 5.83 17.69 10.05
N ASP A 47 7.02 17.39 9.53
CA ASP A 47 8.32 17.58 10.19
C ASP A 47 8.51 16.92 11.56
N GLN A 48 7.59 16.05 11.97
CA GLN A 48 7.68 15.30 13.22
C GLN A 48 7.90 13.80 12.97
N PRO A 49 8.56 13.11 13.90
CA PRO A 49 8.66 11.66 13.83
C PRO A 49 7.25 11.03 13.93
N PRO A 50 7.02 9.89 13.26
CA PRO A 50 5.76 9.16 13.35
C PRO A 50 5.45 8.73 14.79
N VAL A 51 4.19 8.85 15.18
CA VAL A 51 3.67 8.46 16.50
C VAL A 51 2.87 7.17 16.37
N PHE A 52 3.14 6.23 17.27
CA PHE A 52 2.36 5.01 17.41
C PHE A 52 0.91 5.31 17.77
N VAL A 53 -0.03 4.79 16.96
CA VAL A 53 -1.47 4.87 17.26
C VAL A 53 -1.96 3.54 17.82
N LYS A 54 -1.73 2.45 17.09
CA LYS A 54 -2.27 1.13 17.46
C LYS A 54 -1.59 -0.01 16.71
N GLN A 55 -1.39 -1.15 17.39
CA GLN A 55 -1.07 -2.42 16.74
C GLN A 55 -2.33 -2.99 16.07
N LEU A 56 -2.27 -3.21 14.77
CA LEU A 56 -3.28 -3.96 14.03
C LEU A 56 -3.09 -5.44 14.37
N VAL A 57 -4.14 -6.04 14.92
CA VAL A 57 -4.18 -7.46 15.32
C VAL A 57 -5.24 -8.18 14.50
N GLY A 58 -5.10 -9.50 14.35
CA GLY A 58 -6.00 -10.31 13.52
C GLY A 58 -5.52 -10.49 12.07
N ARG A 59 -4.45 -9.81 11.68
CA ARG A 59 -3.56 -10.27 10.61
C ARG A 59 -2.65 -11.34 11.20
N THR A 60 -2.45 -12.42 10.48
CA THR A 60 -1.51 -13.48 10.84
C THR A 60 -0.18 -13.16 10.15
N PRO A 61 0.81 -12.53 10.83
CA PRO A 61 2.09 -12.21 10.19
C PRO A 61 2.79 -13.47 9.65
N ASN A 62 2.64 -14.60 10.35
CA ASN A 62 3.09 -15.92 9.87
C ASN A 62 2.32 -16.41 8.63
N LEU A 63 1.08 -15.97 8.41
CA LEU A 63 0.35 -16.27 7.19
C LEU A 63 0.99 -15.56 6.01
N THR A 64 1.49 -14.33 6.18
CA THR A 64 2.21 -13.61 5.12
C THR A 64 3.50 -14.32 4.75
N GLU A 65 4.29 -14.81 5.72
CA GLU A 65 5.50 -15.62 5.44
C GLU A 65 5.17 -16.96 4.77
N HIS A 66 4.17 -17.69 5.31
CA HIS A 66 3.67 -18.92 4.68
C HIS A 66 3.03 -18.66 3.30
N MET A 67 2.50 -17.46 3.09
CA MET A 67 1.96 -17.03 1.81
C MET A 67 3.10 -16.74 0.83
N LEU A 68 4.08 -15.92 1.20
CA LEU A 68 5.24 -15.60 0.36
C LEU A 68 5.99 -16.85 -0.13
N GLN A 69 6.02 -17.93 0.66
CA GLN A 69 6.59 -19.22 0.25
C GLN A 69 5.72 -20.03 -0.73
N ARG A 70 4.40 -19.81 -0.77
CA ARG A 70 3.47 -20.56 -1.62
C ARG A 70 3.08 -19.73 -2.83
N ARG A 71 3.35 -20.21 -4.04
CA ARG A 71 3.02 -19.50 -5.29
C ARG A 71 1.53 -19.46 -5.64
N THR A 72 0.69 -20.24 -4.95
CA THR A 72 -0.74 -20.35 -5.25
C THR A 72 -1.53 -20.51 -3.96
N PHE A 73 -2.60 -19.72 -3.79
CA PHE A 73 -3.51 -19.80 -2.65
C PHE A 73 -4.92 -20.07 -3.12
N LYS A 74 -5.63 -20.93 -2.38
CA LYS A 74 -7.06 -21.16 -2.58
C LYS A 74 -7.83 -20.49 -1.46
N ILE A 75 -8.49 -19.37 -1.77
CA ILE A 75 -9.42 -18.72 -0.84
C ILE A 75 -10.70 -19.55 -0.81
N LYS A 76 -10.98 -20.21 0.32
CA LYS A 76 -12.26 -20.87 0.54
C LYS A 76 -13.21 -19.88 1.21
N LYS A 77 -14.32 -19.57 0.55
CA LYS A 77 -15.46 -18.89 1.19
C LYS A 77 -15.96 -19.77 2.34
N ARG A 78 -16.01 -19.20 3.54
CA ARG A 78 -16.81 -19.78 4.62
C ARG A 78 -18.23 -19.28 4.41
N PHE A 79 -19.14 -20.21 4.14
CA PHE A 79 -20.58 -20.00 4.24
C PHE A 79 -21.01 -20.20 5.69
#